data_AF-A0A4R2C4U5-F1
#
_entry.id   AF-A0A4R2C4U5-F1
#
_cell.length_a   1.000
_cell.length_b   1.000
_cell.length_c   1.000
_cell.angle_alpha   90.00
_cell.angle_beta   90.00
_cell.angle_gamma   90.00
#
_symmetry.space_group_name_H-M   'P 1'
#
loop_
_entity.id
_entity.type
_entity.pdbx_description
1 polymer ?
#
loop_
_entity_poly.entity_id
_entity_poly.type
_entity_poly.pdbx_seq_one_letter_code
_entity_poly.pdbx_strand_id
1 'polypeptide(L)'
;MMDPDHEKASRIALSAIEDRGFALAGGHALTMHGIGSRQAEDIDLFTDRQTDFGQAVTDLRAAYAEQSYQVEVPRLYPEYARLELTKDGRTTQLDIGRDYRTRPPVETEVGPVLSADDAVGSKVSAVYGRGDAKDYVDLSAAAWSGRYTRDELMALGDEREASSMDRDMFAEQLSAATRIPDAKYAECGLGAQETAALKHDMAGWAQELRTRAENPDLDNALRLTQTGQTRPGHGQAAEVSAEAARRHSPYEQERGSGEREH
;
A
#
# COMPACT_ATOMS: atom_id res chain seq x y z
N MET A 1 -18.26 -3.61 0.23
CA MET A 1 -18.30 -5.04 -0.14
C MET A 1 -17.85 -5.14 -1.60
N MET A 2 -16.94 -6.06 -1.90
CA MET A 2 -16.41 -6.26 -3.25
C MET A 2 -17.51 -6.78 -4.18
N ASP A 3 -17.46 -6.39 -5.46
CA ASP A 3 -18.37 -6.92 -6.47
C ASP A 3 -18.14 -8.44 -6.64
N PRO A 4 -19.20 -9.28 -6.70
CA PRO A 4 -19.04 -10.74 -6.80
C PRO A 4 -18.28 -11.23 -8.04
N ASP A 5 -18.42 -10.53 -9.18
CA ASP A 5 -17.69 -10.87 -10.41
C ASP A 5 -16.19 -10.55 -10.23
N HIS A 6 -15.89 -9.44 -9.56
CA HIS A 6 -14.51 -9.07 -9.22
C HIS A 6 -13.89 -10.04 -8.23
N GLU A 7 -14.63 -10.42 -7.19
CA GLU A 7 -14.18 -11.36 -6.17
C GLU A 7 -13.84 -12.72 -6.80
N LYS A 8 -14.74 -13.24 -7.64
CA LYS A 8 -14.52 -14.49 -8.36
C LYS A 8 -13.31 -14.41 -9.29
N ALA A 9 -13.20 -13.33 -10.07
CA ALA A 9 -12.07 -13.15 -10.98
C ALA A 9 -10.74 -13.04 -10.22
N SER A 10 -10.72 -12.36 -9.08
CA SER A 10 -9.54 -12.22 -8.23
C SER A 10 -9.08 -13.56 -7.66
N ARG A 11 -10.02 -14.38 -7.15
CA ARG A 11 -9.69 -15.74 -6.66
C ARG A 11 -9.09 -16.63 -7.74
N ILE A 12 -9.65 -16.61 -8.95
CA ILE A 12 -9.12 -17.38 -10.09
C ILE A 12 -7.68 -16.95 -10.39
N ALA A 13 -7.45 -15.64 -10.51
CA ALA A 13 -6.12 -15.13 -10.77
C ALA A 13 -5.14 -15.50 -9.66
N LEU A 14 -5.43 -15.13 -8.41
CA LEU A 14 -4.52 -15.35 -7.28
C LEU A 14 -4.16 -16.83 -7.10
N SER A 15 -5.07 -17.76 -7.39
CA SER A 15 -4.77 -19.19 -7.40
C SER A 15 -3.91 -19.62 -8.59
N ALA A 16 -4.16 -19.10 -9.79
CA ALA A 16 -3.43 -19.47 -11.01
C ALA A 16 -1.96 -19.01 -11.02
N ILE A 17 -1.64 -17.96 -10.26
CA ILE A 17 -0.30 -17.35 -10.16
C ILE A 17 0.20 -17.27 -8.70
N GLU A 18 -0.21 -18.23 -7.87
CA GLU A 18 0.04 -18.25 -6.42
C GLU A 18 1.54 -18.22 -6.05
N ASP A 19 2.37 -18.90 -6.84
CA ASP A 19 3.82 -19.02 -6.61
C ASP A 19 4.59 -17.75 -6.95
N ARG A 20 3.96 -16.82 -7.67
CA ARG A 20 4.55 -15.56 -8.15
C ARG A 20 4.38 -14.40 -7.18
N GLY A 21 3.76 -14.60 -6.03
CA GLY A 21 3.69 -13.61 -4.94
C GLY A 21 2.76 -12.42 -5.20
N PHE A 22 1.82 -12.55 -6.14
CA PHE A 22 0.81 -11.53 -6.37
C PHE A 22 -0.16 -11.41 -5.18
N ALA A 23 -0.59 -10.19 -4.89
CA ALA A 23 -1.61 -9.90 -3.90
C ALA A 23 -2.60 -8.86 -4.44
N LEU A 24 -3.86 -8.94 -4.00
CA LEU A 24 -4.87 -7.95 -4.32
C LEU A 24 -4.49 -6.58 -3.76
N ALA A 25 -4.54 -5.57 -4.61
CA ALA A 25 -4.08 -4.22 -4.36
C ALA A 25 -5.19 -3.19 -4.68
N GLY A 26 -4.80 -1.94 -4.89
CA GLY A 26 -5.70 -0.90 -5.39
C GLY A 26 -6.84 -0.55 -4.44
N GLY A 27 -7.99 -0.17 -5.01
CA GLY A 27 -9.18 0.21 -4.24
C GLY A 27 -9.83 -0.96 -3.49
N HIS A 28 -9.71 -2.19 -4.02
CA HIS A 28 -10.24 -3.38 -3.35
C HIS A 28 -9.49 -3.66 -2.04
N ALA A 29 -8.15 -3.58 -2.03
CA ALA A 29 -7.37 -3.77 -0.82
C ALA A 29 -7.80 -2.82 0.31
N LEU A 30 -7.98 -1.52 0.02
CA LEU A 30 -8.49 -0.56 1.00
C LEU A 30 -9.88 -0.94 1.53
N THR A 31 -10.81 -1.26 0.62
CA THR A 31 -12.18 -1.63 0.99
C THR A 31 -12.21 -2.86 1.89
N MET A 32 -11.34 -3.84 1.64
CA MET A 32 -11.24 -5.04 2.47
C MET A 32 -10.65 -4.78 3.86
N HIS A 33 -9.86 -3.72 4.01
CA HIS A 33 -9.40 -3.21 5.31
C HIS A 33 -10.39 -2.24 5.97
N GLY A 34 -11.58 -2.06 5.40
CA GLY A 34 -12.61 -1.16 5.90
C GLY A 34 -12.29 0.32 5.70
N ILE A 35 -11.40 0.66 4.77
CA ILE A 35 -11.01 2.04 4.46
C ILE A 35 -11.73 2.47 3.19
N GLY A 36 -12.64 3.42 3.33
CA GLY A 36 -13.48 3.91 2.24
C GLY A 36 -14.55 2.91 1.79
N SER A 37 -15.38 3.35 0.86
CA SER A 37 -16.54 2.57 0.40
C SER A 37 -16.84 2.73 -1.10
N ARG A 38 -15.99 3.44 -1.85
CA ARG A 38 -16.20 3.56 -3.30
C ARG A 38 -16.08 2.18 -3.95
N GLN A 39 -16.87 1.95 -4.98
CA GLN A 39 -16.69 0.75 -5.79
C GLN A 39 -15.41 0.91 -6.62
N ALA A 40 -14.51 -0.07 -6.54
CA ALA A 40 -13.34 -0.09 -7.41
C ALA A 40 -13.70 -0.66 -8.78
N GLU A 41 -13.32 0.07 -9.83
CA GLU A 41 -13.67 -0.21 -11.23
C GLU A 41 -12.85 -1.37 -11.81
N ASP A 42 -11.62 -1.52 -11.31
CA ASP A 42 -10.60 -2.44 -11.78
C ASP A 42 -10.16 -3.40 -10.67
N ILE A 43 -9.64 -4.57 -11.07
CA ILE A 43 -8.90 -5.48 -10.18
C ILE A 43 -7.42 -5.19 -10.38
N ASP A 44 -6.72 -4.88 -9.29
CA ASP A 44 -5.27 -4.68 -9.29
C ASP A 44 -4.61 -5.83 -8.52
N LEU A 45 -3.67 -6.55 -9.14
CA LEU A 45 -2.85 -7.57 -8.48
C LEU A 45 -1.37 -7.21 -8.62
N PHE A 46 -0.68 -6.98 -7.50
CA PHE A 46 0.72 -6.61 -7.51
C PHE A 46 1.63 -7.61 -6.84
N THR A 47 2.82 -7.78 -7.41
CA THR A 47 3.92 -8.59 -6.86
C THR A 47 5.15 -7.73 -6.62
N ASP A 48 5.87 -8.01 -5.54
CA ASP A 48 7.21 -7.46 -5.26
C ASP A 48 8.34 -8.30 -5.87
N ARG A 49 8.01 -9.47 -6.41
CA ARG A 49 8.97 -10.43 -6.96
C ARG A 49 9.27 -10.11 -8.42
N GLN A 50 10.51 -10.38 -8.84
CA GLN A 50 10.79 -10.52 -10.25
C GLN A 50 10.02 -11.73 -10.78
N THR A 51 9.20 -11.53 -11.81
CA THR A 51 8.42 -12.60 -12.44
C THR A 51 8.40 -12.44 -13.95
N ASP A 52 8.16 -13.52 -14.67
CA ASP A 52 7.87 -13.49 -16.09
C ASP A 52 6.38 -13.17 -16.29
N PHE A 53 6.08 -11.92 -16.63
CA PHE A 53 4.70 -11.47 -16.87
C PHE A 53 4.08 -12.12 -18.10
N GLY A 54 4.86 -12.52 -19.11
CA GLY A 54 4.36 -13.24 -20.28
C GLY A 54 3.87 -14.63 -19.91
N GLN A 55 4.63 -15.34 -19.08
CA GLN A 55 4.19 -16.63 -18.55
C GLN A 55 3.01 -16.47 -17.59
N ALA A 56 3.03 -15.46 -16.70
CA ALA A 56 1.89 -15.20 -15.81
C ALA A 56 0.59 -14.92 -16.58
N VAL A 57 0.64 -14.12 -17.64
CA VAL A 57 -0.52 -13.89 -18.54
C VAL A 57 -0.95 -15.18 -19.24
N THR A 58 -0.02 -16.04 -19.65
CA THR A 58 -0.33 -17.34 -20.25
C THR A 58 -1.11 -18.23 -19.28
N ASP A 59 -0.64 -18.32 -18.04
CA ASP A 59 -1.26 -19.12 -16.97
C ASP A 59 -2.66 -18.56 -16.62
N LEU A 60 -2.79 -17.23 -16.50
CA LEU A 60 -4.07 -16.56 -16.27
C LEU A 60 -5.07 -16.82 -17.39
N ARG A 61 -4.66 -16.73 -18.66
CA ARG A 61 -5.54 -17.01 -19.80
C ARG A 61 -6.08 -18.44 -19.77
N ALA A 62 -5.23 -19.41 -19.41
CA ALA A 62 -5.66 -20.80 -19.28
C ALA A 62 -6.69 -20.96 -18.15
N ALA A 63 -6.39 -20.45 -16.96
CA ALA A 63 -7.29 -20.53 -15.80
C ALA A 63 -8.64 -19.85 -16.04
N TYR A 64 -8.64 -18.68 -16.69
CA TYR A 64 -9.88 -17.99 -17.04
C TYR A 64 -10.67 -18.71 -18.14
N ALA A 65 -9.99 -19.31 -19.13
CA ALA A 65 -10.66 -20.09 -20.17
C ALA A 65 -11.35 -21.35 -19.59
N GLU A 66 -10.76 -22.03 -18.61
CA GLU A 66 -11.40 -23.14 -17.88
C GLU A 66 -12.68 -22.73 -17.16
N GLN A 67 -12.78 -21.45 -16.80
CA GLN A 67 -13.95 -20.85 -16.18
C GLN A 67 -14.86 -20.15 -17.20
N SER A 68 -14.69 -20.41 -18.51
CA SER A 68 -15.46 -19.86 -19.62
C SER A 68 -15.40 -18.32 -19.77
N TYR A 69 -14.32 -17.68 -19.32
CA TYR A 69 -14.06 -16.28 -19.63
C TYR A 69 -13.41 -16.17 -21.02
N GLN A 70 -13.78 -15.12 -21.76
CA GLN A 70 -13.00 -14.62 -22.88
C GLN A 70 -11.97 -13.64 -22.33
N VAL A 71 -10.72 -13.76 -22.77
CA VAL A 71 -9.61 -12.93 -22.26
C VAL A 71 -8.92 -12.23 -23.41
N GLU A 72 -8.96 -10.90 -23.39
CA GLU A 72 -8.13 -10.05 -24.23
C GLU A 72 -6.98 -9.47 -23.41
N VAL A 73 -5.83 -9.23 -24.06
CA VAL A 73 -4.63 -8.69 -23.40
C VAL A 73 -4.21 -7.43 -24.15
N PRO A 74 -4.89 -6.29 -23.93
CA PRO A 74 -4.60 -5.05 -24.64
C PRO A 74 -3.20 -4.50 -24.34
N ARG A 75 -2.58 -4.87 -23.21
CA ARG A 75 -1.24 -4.42 -22.84
C ARG A 75 -0.45 -5.55 -22.18
N LEU A 76 0.79 -5.72 -22.63
CA LEU A 76 1.79 -6.58 -22.00
C LEU A 76 3.15 -5.88 -22.10
N TYR A 77 3.74 -5.60 -20.94
CA TYR A 77 5.04 -4.98 -20.75
C TYR A 77 5.87 -5.84 -19.77
N PRO A 78 7.19 -5.58 -19.63
CA PRO A 78 8.06 -6.43 -18.80
C PRO A 78 7.62 -6.59 -17.34
N GLU A 79 6.97 -5.58 -16.76
CA GLU A 79 6.57 -5.55 -15.34
C GLU A 79 5.09 -5.19 -15.14
N TYR A 80 4.28 -5.28 -16.19
CA TYR A 80 2.87 -4.93 -16.15
C TYR A 80 2.10 -5.60 -17.29
N ALA A 81 0.87 -6.02 -17.03
CA ALA A 81 -0.08 -6.41 -18.07
C ALA A 81 -1.49 -5.97 -17.69
N ARG A 82 -2.29 -5.65 -18.71
CA ARG A 82 -3.74 -5.43 -18.59
C ARG A 82 -4.46 -6.52 -19.35
N LEU A 83 -5.43 -7.12 -18.69
CA LEU A 83 -6.34 -8.13 -19.22
C LEU A 83 -7.78 -7.61 -19.15
N GLU A 84 -8.57 -7.91 -20.17
CA GLU A 84 -10.01 -7.69 -20.19
C GLU A 84 -10.71 -9.04 -20.15
N LEU A 85 -11.44 -9.28 -19.06
CA LEU A 85 -12.08 -10.55 -18.73
C LEU A 85 -13.57 -10.43 -19.05
N THR A 86 -14.03 -11.07 -20.11
CA THR A 86 -15.44 -11.03 -20.52
C THR A 86 -16.14 -12.33 -20.21
N LYS A 87 -17.27 -12.26 -19.49
CA LYS A 87 -18.15 -13.40 -19.20
C LYS A 87 -19.60 -12.95 -19.08
N ASP A 88 -20.52 -13.72 -19.66
CA ASP A 88 -21.96 -13.46 -19.63
C ASP A 88 -22.35 -12.01 -20.04
N GLY A 89 -21.59 -11.45 -21.00
CA GLY A 89 -21.80 -10.09 -21.52
C GLY A 89 -21.26 -8.96 -20.64
N ARG A 90 -20.55 -9.28 -19.55
CA ARG A 90 -19.87 -8.31 -18.68
C ARG A 90 -18.37 -8.40 -18.84
N THR A 91 -17.69 -7.26 -18.81
CA THR A 91 -16.24 -7.16 -18.94
C THR A 91 -15.66 -6.55 -17.66
N THR A 92 -14.66 -7.22 -17.08
CA THR A 92 -13.91 -6.75 -15.93
C THR A 92 -12.44 -6.55 -16.32
N GLN A 93 -11.88 -5.40 -15.97
CA GLN A 93 -10.46 -5.12 -16.19
C GLN A 93 -9.64 -5.72 -15.04
N LEU A 94 -8.58 -6.45 -15.39
CA LEU A 94 -7.56 -6.95 -14.47
C LEU A 94 -6.21 -6.38 -14.86
N ASP A 95 -5.61 -5.64 -13.95
CA ASP A 95 -4.23 -5.18 -14.04
C ASP A 95 -3.34 -6.04 -13.14
N ILE A 96 -2.27 -6.59 -13.72
CA ILE A 96 -1.19 -7.21 -12.97
C ILE A 96 0.07 -6.36 -13.11
N GLY A 97 0.81 -6.15 -12.04
CA GLY A 97 1.98 -5.28 -12.07
C GLY A 97 3.04 -5.64 -11.03
N ARG A 98 4.26 -5.19 -11.25
CA ARG A 98 5.30 -5.19 -10.22
C ARG A 98 5.17 -3.90 -9.42
N ASP A 99 5.12 -4.03 -8.10
CA ASP A 99 5.08 -2.89 -7.20
C ASP A 99 5.80 -3.23 -5.90
N TYR A 100 6.47 -2.24 -5.31
CA TYR A 100 7.17 -2.43 -4.05
C TYR A 100 6.16 -2.56 -2.90
N ARG A 101 6.48 -3.33 -1.87
CA ARG A 101 5.73 -3.34 -0.59
C ARG A 101 6.68 -3.64 0.54
N THR A 102 6.32 -3.18 1.74
CA THR A 102 7.17 -3.28 2.93
C THR A 102 6.73 -4.38 3.89
N ARG A 103 5.46 -4.78 3.83
CA ARG A 103 4.87 -5.76 4.75
C ARG A 103 4.38 -6.98 3.97
N PRO A 104 4.33 -8.16 4.60
CA PRO A 104 3.72 -9.33 3.98
C PRO A 104 2.22 -9.09 3.71
N PRO A 105 1.65 -9.69 2.65
CA PRO A 105 0.21 -9.71 2.43
C PRO A 105 -0.55 -10.33 3.59
N VAL A 106 -1.80 -9.89 3.75
CA VAL A 106 -2.78 -10.49 4.66
C VAL A 106 -3.56 -11.55 3.89
N GLU A 107 -3.59 -12.77 4.40
CA GLU A 107 -4.39 -13.86 3.82
C GLU A 107 -5.88 -13.66 4.11
N THR A 108 -6.70 -13.80 3.06
CA THR A 108 -8.16 -13.63 3.12
C THR A 108 -8.88 -14.71 2.33
N GLU A 109 -10.21 -14.74 2.37
CA GLU A 109 -11.01 -15.68 1.55
C GLU A 109 -10.87 -15.46 0.03
N VAL A 110 -10.46 -14.25 -0.40
CA VAL A 110 -10.17 -13.94 -1.81
C VAL A 110 -8.77 -14.39 -2.21
N GLY A 111 -7.87 -14.58 -1.25
CA GLY A 111 -6.44 -14.82 -1.42
C GLY A 111 -5.58 -13.76 -0.71
N PRO A 112 -4.29 -13.65 -1.05
CA PRO A 112 -3.38 -12.66 -0.49
C PRO A 112 -3.77 -11.23 -0.86
N VAL A 113 -3.74 -10.32 0.10
CA VAL A 113 -4.15 -8.91 -0.06
C VAL A 113 -3.06 -8.03 0.53
N LEU A 114 -2.74 -6.90 -0.12
CA LEU A 114 -1.76 -5.97 0.44
C LEU A 114 -2.14 -5.57 1.88
N SER A 115 -1.12 -5.38 2.72
CA SER A 115 -1.33 -4.85 4.06
C SER A 115 -2.05 -3.49 3.99
N ALA A 116 -2.80 -3.13 5.03
CA ALA A 116 -3.50 -1.84 5.05
C ALA A 116 -2.52 -0.67 4.86
N ASP A 117 -1.36 -0.75 5.50
CA ASP A 117 -0.31 0.27 5.42
C ASP A 117 0.28 0.38 4.01
N ASP A 118 0.58 -0.74 3.34
CA ASP A 118 1.08 -0.71 1.95
C ASP A 118 0.01 -0.23 0.98
N ALA A 119 -1.26 -0.63 1.17
CA ALA A 119 -2.37 -0.18 0.34
C ALA A 119 -2.61 1.33 0.48
N VAL A 120 -2.51 1.87 1.69
CA VAL A 120 -2.60 3.31 1.96
C VAL A 120 -1.39 4.04 1.39
N GLY A 121 -0.17 3.54 1.61
CA GLY A 121 1.05 4.10 1.04
C GLY A 121 0.99 4.19 -0.48
N SER A 122 0.48 3.17 -1.18
CA SER A 122 0.24 3.21 -2.62
C SER A 122 -0.69 4.35 -3.05
N LYS A 123 -1.65 4.77 -2.22
CA LYS A 123 -2.54 5.90 -2.54
C LYS A 123 -1.87 7.25 -2.32
N VAL A 124 -1.04 7.36 -1.29
CA VAL A 124 -0.23 8.56 -1.07
C VAL A 124 0.73 8.75 -2.26
N SER A 125 1.44 7.68 -2.66
CA SER A 125 2.29 7.66 -3.86
C SER A 125 1.51 7.96 -5.15
N ALA A 126 0.29 7.42 -5.32
CA ALA A 126 -0.56 7.74 -6.47
C ALA A 126 -0.95 9.22 -6.55
N VAL A 127 -1.25 9.87 -5.41
CA VAL A 127 -1.49 11.32 -5.35
C VAL A 127 -0.21 12.10 -5.68
N TYR A 128 0.93 11.68 -5.16
CA TYR A 128 2.23 12.30 -5.45
C TYR A 128 2.58 12.24 -6.95
N GLY A 129 2.36 11.09 -7.59
CA GLY A 129 2.71 10.85 -8.98
C GLY A 129 1.70 11.40 -10.00
N ARG A 130 0.42 11.03 -9.90
CA ARG A 130 -0.62 11.36 -10.90
C ARG A 130 -1.75 12.24 -10.37
N GLY A 131 -2.24 11.97 -9.17
CA GLY A 131 -3.37 12.68 -8.58
C GLY A 131 -4.67 12.60 -9.40
N ASP A 132 -5.20 11.40 -9.66
CA ASP A 132 -6.55 11.26 -10.22
C ASP A 132 -7.61 11.43 -9.13
N ALA A 133 -8.86 11.73 -9.52
CA ALA A 133 -9.97 11.92 -8.58
C ALA A 133 -10.12 10.74 -7.59
N LYS A 134 -9.99 9.50 -8.08
CA LYS A 134 -10.06 8.28 -7.25
C LYS A 134 -8.96 8.20 -6.19
N ASP A 135 -7.79 8.78 -6.47
CA ASP A 135 -6.65 8.74 -5.55
C ASP A 135 -6.86 9.68 -4.38
N TYR A 136 -7.41 10.88 -4.62
CA TYR A 136 -7.77 11.78 -3.54
C TYR A 136 -8.92 11.24 -2.69
N VAL A 137 -9.89 10.54 -3.29
CA VAL A 137 -10.98 9.88 -2.56
C VAL A 137 -10.43 8.78 -1.65
N ASP A 138 -9.52 7.97 -2.16
CA ASP A 138 -8.90 6.90 -1.37
C ASP A 138 -8.02 7.48 -0.25
N LEU A 139 -7.26 8.55 -0.53
CA LEU A 139 -6.42 9.25 0.45
C LEU A 139 -7.28 9.92 1.53
N SER A 140 -8.37 10.59 1.16
CA SER A 140 -9.29 11.21 2.13
C SER A 140 -9.96 10.16 3.00
N ALA A 141 -10.35 9.02 2.42
CA ALA A 141 -10.90 7.91 3.21
C ALA A 141 -9.90 7.38 4.23
N ALA A 142 -8.62 7.24 3.87
CA ALA A 142 -7.57 6.86 4.80
C ALA A 142 -7.39 7.90 5.91
N ALA A 143 -7.35 9.19 5.57
CA ALA A 143 -7.22 10.28 6.54
C ALA A 143 -8.43 10.40 7.48
N TRP A 144 -9.65 10.23 6.99
CA TRP A 144 -10.88 10.35 7.77
C TRP A 144 -11.21 9.10 8.58
N SER A 145 -10.56 7.96 8.30
CA SER A 145 -10.75 6.73 9.07
C SER A 145 -10.36 6.86 10.56
N GLY A 146 -9.55 7.87 10.90
CA GLY A 146 -8.97 8.03 12.24
C GLY A 146 -7.87 7.01 12.57
N ARG A 147 -7.51 6.13 11.62
CA ARG A 147 -6.47 5.12 11.79
C ARG A 147 -5.06 5.66 11.54
N TYR A 148 -4.95 6.73 10.74
CA TYR A 148 -3.69 7.34 10.35
C TYR A 148 -3.72 8.84 10.54
N THR A 149 -2.66 9.39 11.12
CA THR A 149 -2.35 10.81 11.10
C THR A 149 -1.76 11.21 9.74
N ARG A 150 -1.77 12.50 9.41
CA ARG A 150 -1.13 13.01 8.18
C ARG A 150 0.37 12.70 8.14
N ASP A 151 1.07 12.78 9.27
CA ASP A 151 2.49 12.43 9.36
C ASP A 151 2.73 10.93 9.08
N GLU A 152 1.86 10.05 9.58
CA GLU A 152 1.92 8.61 9.25
C GLU A 152 1.60 8.34 7.77
N LEU A 153 0.62 9.04 7.19
CA LEU A 153 0.34 8.95 5.75
C LEU A 153 1.56 9.36 4.92
N MET A 154 2.25 10.45 5.31
CA MET A 154 3.48 10.88 4.65
C MET A 154 4.60 9.85 4.77
N ALA A 155 4.78 9.26 5.95
CA ALA A 155 5.78 8.22 6.18
C ALA A 155 5.50 6.96 5.34
N LEU A 156 4.24 6.53 5.27
CA LEU A 156 3.83 5.41 4.41
C LEU A 156 4.04 5.71 2.93
N GLY A 157 3.82 6.95 2.48
CA GLY A 157 4.14 7.37 1.12
C GLY A 157 5.64 7.34 0.83
N ASP A 158 6.47 7.83 1.76
CA ASP A 158 7.94 7.79 1.62
C ASP A 158 8.48 6.37 1.50
N GLU A 159 7.92 5.44 2.27
CA GLU A 159 8.28 4.02 2.21
C GLU A 159 8.05 3.41 0.81
N ARG A 160 7.21 4.03 -0.04
CA ARG A 160 6.95 3.55 -1.42
C ARG A 160 7.94 4.06 -2.44
N GLU A 161 8.59 5.16 -2.16
CA GLU A 161 9.44 5.86 -3.11
C GLU A 161 10.91 5.45 -2.92
N ALA A 162 11.70 5.52 -3.99
CA ALA A 162 13.14 5.27 -3.91
C ALA A 162 13.88 6.32 -3.05
N SER A 163 13.25 7.48 -2.84
CA SER A 163 13.70 8.57 -1.97
C SER A 163 12.45 9.26 -1.41
N SER A 164 12.54 9.82 -0.20
CA SER A 164 11.40 10.51 0.41
C SER A 164 10.77 11.52 -0.55
N MET A 165 9.44 11.58 -0.57
CA MET A 165 8.69 12.45 -1.46
C MET A 165 9.06 13.92 -1.24
N ASP A 166 9.14 14.69 -2.31
CA ASP A 166 9.27 16.13 -2.22
C ASP A 166 7.99 16.73 -1.61
N ARG A 167 8.14 17.42 -0.48
CA ARG A 167 7.01 17.96 0.30
C ARG A 167 6.33 19.14 -0.40
N ASP A 168 7.10 19.97 -1.10
CA ASP A 168 6.55 21.10 -1.83
C ASP A 168 5.77 20.60 -3.05
N MET A 169 6.35 19.63 -3.77
CA MET A 169 5.66 18.96 -4.87
C MET A 169 4.38 18.24 -4.40
N PHE A 170 4.42 17.54 -3.27
CA PHE A 170 3.22 16.89 -2.73
C PHE A 170 2.16 17.92 -2.31
N ALA A 171 2.55 19.06 -1.73
CA ALA A 171 1.63 20.15 -1.42
C ALA A 171 0.98 20.74 -2.68
N GLU A 172 1.72 20.84 -3.79
CA GLU A 172 1.15 21.20 -5.10
C GLU A 172 0.13 20.18 -5.60
N GLN A 173 0.43 18.88 -5.49
CA GLN A 173 -0.52 17.82 -5.85
C GLN A 173 -1.79 17.88 -5.00
N LEU A 174 -1.68 17.99 -3.68
CA LEU A 174 -2.83 18.16 -2.80
C LEU A 174 -3.67 19.40 -3.19
N SER A 175 -3.03 20.50 -3.59
CA SER A 175 -3.74 21.69 -4.07
C SER A 175 -4.46 21.45 -5.40
N ALA A 176 -3.93 20.56 -6.25
CA ALA A 176 -4.52 20.19 -7.54
C ALA A 176 -5.89 19.53 -7.39
N ALA A 177 -6.17 18.86 -6.26
CA ALA A 177 -7.48 18.28 -5.96
C ALA A 177 -8.64 19.28 -6.15
N THR A 178 -8.42 20.55 -5.81
CA THR A 178 -9.43 21.61 -5.92
C THR A 178 -9.81 21.94 -7.37
N ARG A 179 -8.90 21.69 -8.33
CA ARG A 179 -9.05 21.99 -9.76
C ARG A 179 -9.78 20.87 -10.52
N ILE A 180 -9.88 19.67 -9.95
CA ILE A 180 -10.60 18.56 -10.55
C ILE A 180 -12.11 18.85 -10.51
N PRO A 181 -12.85 18.69 -11.62
CA PRO A 181 -14.30 18.90 -11.62
C PRO A 181 -15.04 17.97 -10.65
N ASP A 182 -16.05 18.50 -9.94
CA ASP A 182 -16.85 17.74 -8.95
C ASP A 182 -17.48 16.47 -9.54
N ALA A 183 -17.84 16.49 -10.83
CA ALA A 183 -18.36 15.34 -11.55
C ALA A 183 -17.41 14.12 -11.49
N LYS A 184 -16.09 14.33 -11.47
CA LYS A 184 -15.11 13.24 -11.35
C LYS A 184 -15.08 12.60 -9.98
N TYR A 185 -15.34 13.38 -8.93
CA TYR A 185 -15.52 12.84 -7.57
C TYR A 185 -16.87 12.12 -7.44
N ALA A 186 -17.91 12.62 -8.10
CA ALA A 186 -19.21 11.96 -8.14
C ALA A 186 -19.16 10.61 -8.88
N GLU A 187 -18.39 10.49 -9.97
CA GLU A 187 -18.08 9.21 -10.62
C GLU A 187 -17.42 8.22 -9.62
N CYS A 188 -16.62 8.71 -8.68
CA CYS A 188 -16.02 7.93 -7.60
C CYS A 188 -16.96 7.70 -6.40
N GLY A 189 -18.23 8.13 -6.46
CA GLY A 189 -19.24 7.92 -5.44
C GLY A 189 -19.34 8.99 -4.35
N LEU A 190 -18.66 10.13 -4.46
CA LEU A 190 -18.78 11.22 -3.49
C LEU A 190 -19.95 12.16 -3.81
N GLY A 191 -20.73 12.51 -2.79
CA GLY A 191 -21.72 13.59 -2.86
C GLY A 191 -21.07 14.98 -2.91
N ALA A 192 -21.88 16.00 -3.22
CA ALA A 192 -21.39 17.38 -3.30
C ALA A 192 -20.79 17.90 -1.98
N GLN A 193 -21.39 17.56 -0.84
CA GLN A 193 -20.89 17.95 0.48
C GLN A 193 -19.56 17.26 0.81
N GLU A 194 -19.44 15.96 0.53
CA GLU A 194 -18.22 15.19 0.76
C GLU A 194 -17.09 15.66 -0.18
N THR A 195 -17.41 15.98 -1.42
CA THR A 195 -16.47 16.56 -2.39
C THR A 195 -15.93 17.90 -1.90
N ALA A 196 -16.81 18.78 -1.39
CA ALA A 196 -16.39 20.06 -0.83
C ALA A 196 -15.49 19.87 0.41
N ALA A 197 -15.84 18.91 1.29
CA ALA A 197 -15.03 18.57 2.46
C ALA A 197 -13.65 18.03 2.06
N LEU A 198 -13.59 17.11 1.10
CA LEU A 198 -12.35 16.57 0.54
C LEU A 198 -11.47 17.70 0.00
N LYS A 199 -12.01 18.57 -0.84
CA LYS A 199 -11.24 19.68 -1.43
C LYS A 199 -10.72 20.65 -0.37
N HIS A 200 -11.54 20.94 0.64
CA HIS A 200 -11.12 21.79 1.75
C HIS A 200 -9.99 21.15 2.57
N ASP A 201 -10.12 19.86 2.89
CA ASP A 201 -9.14 19.11 3.67
C ASP A 201 -7.79 19.00 2.93
N MET A 202 -7.81 18.67 1.63
CA MET A 202 -6.60 18.62 0.80
C MET A 202 -5.91 19.98 0.67
N ALA A 203 -6.67 21.06 0.47
CA ALA A 203 -6.12 22.41 0.46
C ALA A 203 -5.52 22.82 1.82
N GLY A 204 -6.19 22.45 2.91
CA GLY A 204 -5.70 22.68 4.26
C GLY A 204 -4.40 21.91 4.56
N TRP A 205 -4.32 20.66 4.12
CA TRP A 205 -3.10 19.86 4.25
C TRP A 205 -1.95 20.42 3.40
N ALA A 206 -2.22 20.83 2.16
CA ALA A 206 -1.21 21.50 1.34
C ALA A 206 -0.64 22.76 2.02
N GLN A 207 -1.50 23.56 2.66
CA GLN A 207 -1.06 24.75 3.38
C GLN A 207 -0.24 24.39 4.62
N GLU A 208 -0.61 23.34 5.36
CA GLU A 208 0.17 22.84 6.50
C GLU A 208 1.59 22.47 6.07
N LEU A 209 1.76 21.73 4.97
CA LEU A 209 3.06 21.33 4.45
C LEU A 209 3.92 22.54 4.08
N ARG A 210 3.36 23.53 3.37
CA ARG A 210 4.07 24.77 3.00
C ARG A 210 4.52 25.55 4.24
N THR A 211 3.64 25.69 5.22
CA THR A 211 3.97 26.39 6.47
C THR A 211 5.07 25.69 7.25
N ARG A 212 5.08 24.35 7.29
CA ARG A 212 6.18 23.58 7.90
C ARG A 212 7.49 23.75 7.14
N ALA A 213 7.46 23.73 5.81
CA ALA A 213 8.65 23.96 4.97
C ALA A 213 9.27 25.35 5.19
N GLU A 214 8.42 26.38 5.34
CA GLU A 214 8.86 27.75 5.66
C GLU A 214 9.38 27.92 7.10
N ASN A 215 9.03 27.01 8.01
CA ASN A 215 9.33 27.09 9.44
C ASN A 215 9.87 25.76 9.98
N PRO A 216 11.09 25.34 9.59
CA PRO A 216 11.64 24.02 9.92
C PRO A 216 11.82 23.77 11.43
N ASP A 217 11.83 24.82 12.25
CA ASP A 217 11.90 24.71 13.71
C ASP A 217 10.59 24.17 14.34
N LEU A 218 9.44 24.26 13.66
CA LEU A 218 8.17 23.68 14.13
C LEU A 218 8.25 22.16 14.29
N ASP A 219 8.83 21.47 13.31
CA ASP A 219 9.00 20.02 13.34
C ASP A 219 9.99 19.60 14.44
N ASN A 220 11.03 20.40 14.68
CA ASN A 220 11.98 20.17 15.77
C ASN A 220 11.30 20.30 17.15
N ALA A 221 10.43 21.30 17.34
CA ALA A 221 9.67 21.49 18.57
C ALA A 221 8.63 20.39 18.81
N LEU A 222 7.95 19.92 17.76
CA LEU A 222 7.02 18.79 17.82
C LEU A 222 7.73 17.48 18.19
N ARG A 223 8.90 17.21 17.59
CA ARG A 223 9.72 16.03 17.94
C ARG A 223 10.19 16.05 19.40
N LEU A 224 10.59 17.21 19.91
CA LEU A 224 11.02 17.39 21.32
C LEU A 224 9.87 17.20 22.31
N THR A 225 8.65 17.60 21.96
CA THR A 225 7.47 17.42 22.81
C THR A 225 6.95 15.98 22.81
N GLN A 226 7.00 15.27 21.66
CA GLN A 226 6.63 13.86 21.57
C GLN A 226 7.65 12.93 22.27
N THR A 227 8.95 13.19 22.13
CA THR A 227 9.99 12.42 22.85
C THR A 227 9.98 12.66 24.37
N GLY A 228 9.57 13.85 24.81
CA GLY A 228 9.31 14.18 26.22
C GLY A 228 8.03 13.56 26.82
N GLN A 229 7.16 12.98 25.99
CA GLN A 229 5.91 12.32 26.42
C GLN A 229 5.98 10.78 26.39
N THR A 230 7.18 10.20 26.40
CA THR A 230 7.35 8.76 26.67
C THR A 230 6.73 8.41 28.04
N ARG A 231 5.59 7.73 28.00
CA ARG A 231 4.80 7.29 29.17
C ARG A 231 5.63 6.35 30.07
N PRO A 232 5.55 6.48 31.40
CA PRO A 232 6.15 5.52 32.32
C PRO A 232 5.32 4.22 32.37
N GLY A 233 5.98 3.09 32.06
CA GLY A 233 5.83 1.77 32.66
C GLY A 233 4.45 1.08 32.67
N HIS A 234 4.28 0.08 31.81
CA HIS A 234 3.57 -1.14 32.21
C HIS A 234 4.62 -2.12 32.76
N GLY A 235 4.83 -2.05 34.07
CA GLY A 235 5.60 -3.03 34.82
C GLY A 235 4.81 -4.33 34.93
N GLN A 236 5.34 -5.41 34.37
CA GLN A 236 4.91 -6.76 34.67
C GLN A 236 5.63 -7.19 35.95
N ALA A 237 4.87 -7.31 37.03
CA ALA A 237 5.31 -7.97 38.25
C ALA A 237 5.26 -9.49 38.03
N ALA A 238 6.38 -10.17 38.20
CA ALA A 238 6.42 -11.58 38.57
C ALA A 238 7.64 -11.79 39.47
N GLU A 239 7.37 -12.31 40.65
CA GLU A 239 8.29 -12.48 41.77
C GLU A 239 9.37 -13.55 41.52
N VAL A 240 10.56 -13.24 42.04
CA VAL A 240 11.60 -14.07 42.70
C VAL A 240 11.07 -15.45 43.18
N SER A 241 11.78 -16.57 43.20
CA SER A 241 13.21 -16.86 43.39
C SER A 241 13.43 -18.38 43.28
N ALA A 242 14.57 -18.85 42.76
CA ALA A 242 15.25 -20.09 43.19
C ALA A 242 16.59 -20.28 42.46
N GLU A 243 17.62 -19.69 43.06
CA GLU A 243 18.98 -20.19 43.31
C GLU A 243 19.40 -21.57 42.75
N ALA A 244 20.54 -21.58 42.02
CA ALA A 244 21.78 -22.30 42.37
C ALA A 244 22.48 -22.98 41.17
N ALA A 245 23.61 -22.39 40.78
CA ALA A 245 24.88 -23.02 40.42
C ALA A 245 24.90 -24.21 39.43
N ARG A 246 25.54 -24.01 38.27
CA ARG A 246 26.88 -24.57 37.96
C ARG A 246 27.35 -24.31 36.51
N ARG A 247 28.56 -23.74 36.43
CA ARG A 247 29.68 -24.01 35.49
C ARG A 247 29.65 -23.42 34.06
N HIS A 248 30.45 -22.36 33.89
CA HIS A 248 31.26 -22.08 32.69
C HIS A 248 32.29 -23.21 32.47
N SER A 249 32.71 -23.58 31.24
CA SER A 249 33.60 -22.84 30.31
C SER A 249 33.97 -23.79 29.12
N PRO A 250 34.72 -23.39 28.07
CA PRO A 250 34.55 -22.30 27.08
C PRO A 250 34.75 -22.78 25.61
N TYR A 251 34.44 -21.94 24.61
CA TYR A 251 35.06 -21.99 23.27
C TYR A 251 35.10 -20.58 22.65
N GLU A 252 36.08 -20.37 21.75
CA GLU A 252 36.54 -19.14 21.07
C GLU A 252 37.80 -18.49 21.70
N GLN A 253 38.88 -18.13 21.01
CA GLN A 253 39.27 -18.16 19.59
C GLN A 253 40.80 -18.00 19.49
N GLU A 254 41.38 -18.64 18.46
CA GLU A 254 42.51 -18.28 17.57
C GLU A 254 43.84 -17.58 18.00
N ARG A 255 44.86 -17.95 17.19
CA ARG A 255 46.11 -17.27 16.76
C ARG A 255 47.34 -17.49 17.64
N GLY A 256 48.51 -17.87 17.12
CA GLY A 256 48.98 -18.08 15.74
C GLY A 256 50.51 -18.31 15.75
N SER A 257 51.10 -18.38 14.56
CA SER A 257 52.54 -18.51 14.25
C SER A 257 53.18 -19.88 14.52
N GLY A 258 53.94 -20.48 13.61
CA GLY A 258 54.40 -20.10 12.28
C GLY A 258 55.46 -21.11 11.86
N GLU A 259 55.50 -21.52 10.60
CA GLU A 259 56.63 -22.27 10.06
C GLU A 259 56.58 -22.26 8.52
N ARG A 260 57.56 -21.58 7.91
CA ARG A 260 58.07 -21.87 6.57
C ARG A 260 59.58 -21.62 6.55
N GLU A 261 60.28 -22.74 6.62
CA GLU A 261 61.42 -23.20 5.81
C GLU A 261 62.75 -22.42 5.74
N HIS A 262 63.81 -23.23 5.91
CA HIS A 262 65.22 -23.13 5.54
C HIS A 262 66.20 -22.36 6.44
#